data_AF-R5Y280-F1
#
_entry.id   AF-R5Y280-F1
#
_cell.length_a   1.000
_cell.length_b   1.000
_cell.length_c   1.000
_cell.angle_alpha   90.00
_cell.angle_beta   90.00
_cell.angle_gamma   90.00
#
_symmetry.space_group_name_H-M   'P 1'
#
loop_
_entity.id
_entity.type
_entity.pdbx_description
1 polymer ?
#
loop_
_entity_poly.entity_id
_entity_poly.type
_entity_poly.pdbx_seq_one_letter_code
_entity_poly.pdbx_strand_id
1 'polypeptide(L)'
;MIGERKRIICFTDGKEYVTMFNPEIIKKTEPFETEEGCLSLIGGPRKCKRYKKIKIKYQTEKFEIRLKTYTGFTAQIIQHEIDHCNGVLI
;
A
#
# COMPACT_ATOMS: atom_id res chain seq x y z
N MET A 1 -9.13 7.53 4.39
CA MET A 1 -9.79 7.60 3.07
C MET A 1 -10.54 8.92 2.92
N ILE A 2 -10.47 9.55 1.75
CA ILE A 2 -11.00 10.92 1.53
C ILE A 2 -12.35 10.99 0.83
N GLY A 3 -13.06 9.86 0.68
CA GLY A 3 -14.40 9.80 0.07
C GLY A 3 -14.44 9.56 -1.45
N GLU A 4 -13.30 9.55 -2.13
CA GLU A 4 -13.21 9.32 -3.58
C GLU A 4 -12.98 7.85 -3.91
N ARG A 5 -13.85 7.26 -4.74
CA ARG A 5 -13.73 5.86 -5.22
C ARG A 5 -12.80 5.74 -6.43
N LYS A 6 -11.57 6.22 -6.28
CA LYS A 6 -10.50 6.08 -7.29
C LYS A 6 -9.38 5.22 -6.71
N ARG A 7 -8.82 4.34 -7.54
CA ARG A 7 -7.72 3.45 -7.15
C ARG A 7 -6.39 4.20 -7.23
N ILE A 8 -6.14 5.06 -6.26
CA ILE A 8 -4.95 5.90 -6.16
C ILE A 8 -4.42 5.80 -4.74
N ILE A 9 -3.12 5.55 -4.59
CA ILE A 9 -2.45 5.58 -3.29
C ILE A 9 -1.32 6.60 -3.34
N CYS A 10 -1.05 7.25 -2.21
CA CYS A 10 0.09 8.13 -2.02
C CYS A 10 0.74 7.81 -0.69
N PHE A 11 2.07 7.68 -0.69
CA PHE A 11 2.85 7.40 0.51
C PHE A 11 4.23 8.05 0.41
N THR A 12 4.89 8.24 1.55
CA THR A 12 6.31 8.64 1.58
C THR A 12 7.20 7.40 1.62
N ASP A 13 8.25 7.37 0.80
CA ASP A 13 9.29 6.34 0.87
C ASP A 13 10.46 6.72 1.81
N GLY A 14 10.28 7.81 2.58
CA GLY A 14 11.29 8.39 3.47
C GLY A 14 12.05 9.56 2.84
N LYS A 15 11.90 9.80 1.53
CA LYS A 15 12.49 10.96 0.84
C LYS A 15 11.44 11.77 0.11
N GLU A 16 10.62 11.11 -0.69
CA GLU A 16 9.66 11.74 -1.58
C GLU A 16 8.27 11.10 -1.44
N TYR A 17 7.26 11.86 -1.85
CA TYR A 17 5.93 11.32 -2.02
C TYR A 17 5.85 10.55 -3.34
N VAL A 18 5.35 9.32 -3.25
CA VAL A 18 5.14 8.44 -4.39
C VAL A 18 3.64 8.26 -4.57
N THR A 19 3.13 8.75 -5.69
CA THR A 19 1.75 8.51 -6.14
C THR A 19 1.71 7.32 -7.08
N MET A 20 0.84 6.35 -6.80
CA MET A 20 0.58 5.24 -7.70
C MET A 20 -0.87 5.24 -8.17
N PHE A 21 -1.06 5.26 -9.48
CA PHE A 21 -2.36 5.08 -10.11
C PHE A 21 -2.57 3.60 -10.43
N ASN A 22 -3.76 3.11 -10.15
CA ASN A 22 -4.18 1.73 -10.42
C ASN A 22 -3.16 0.66 -9.93
N PRO A 23 -2.62 0.74 -8.70
CA PRO A 23 -1.63 -0.22 -8.22
C PRO A 23 -2.22 -1.62 -8.05
N GLU A 24 -1.43 -2.63 -8.43
CA GLU A 24 -1.78 -4.05 -8.33
C GLU A 24 -0.57 -4.84 -7.79
N ILE A 25 -0.78 -5.59 -6.71
CA ILE A 25 0.23 -6.54 -6.20
C ILE A 25 0.20 -7.79 -7.08
N ILE A 26 1.23 -7.98 -7.88
CA ILE A 26 1.35 -9.15 -8.79
C ILE A 26 2.18 -10.29 -8.18
N LYS A 27 2.92 -10.04 -7.10
CA LYS A 27 3.65 -11.07 -6.33
C LYS A 27 3.84 -10.63 -4.89
N LYS A 28 3.73 -11.57 -3.94
CA LYS A 28 3.96 -11.35 -2.51
C LYS A 28 4.71 -12.55 -1.91
N THR A 29 5.73 -12.29 -1.09
CA THR A 29 6.57 -13.32 -0.45
C THR A 29 6.92 -12.96 0.99
N GLU A 30 7.30 -13.95 1.78
CA GLU A 30 7.72 -13.78 3.20
C GLU A 30 6.61 -13.18 4.08
N PRO A 31 5.54 -13.94 4.36
CA PRO A 31 4.48 -13.46 5.24
C PRO A 31 4.99 -13.27 6.68
N PHE A 32 4.48 -12.24 7.36
CA PHE A 32 4.77 -11.96 8.76
C PHE A 32 3.58 -11.27 9.43
N GLU A 33 3.50 -11.41 10.75
CA GLU A 33 2.54 -10.69 11.59
C GLU A 33 3.13 -9.35 12.03
N THR A 34 2.29 -8.31 12.08
CA THR A 34 2.67 -6.96 12.48
C THR A 34 1.47 -6.21 13.06
N GLU A 35 1.67 -4.96 13.48
CA GLU A 35 0.63 -4.07 13.96
C GLU A 35 0.65 -2.77 13.17
N GLU A 36 -0.54 -2.26 12.82
CA GLU A 36 -0.72 -1.05 12.03
C GLU A 36 -1.74 -0.11 12.68
N GLY A 37 -1.50 1.20 12.56
CA GLY A 37 -2.53 2.22 12.77
C GLY A 37 -3.14 2.66 11.44
N CYS A 38 -4.34 3.25 11.47
CA CYS A 38 -4.98 3.82 10.30
C CYS A 38 -5.63 5.16 10.68
N LEU A 39 -5.38 6.22 9.92
CA LEU A 39 -6.01 7.53 10.16
C LEU A 39 -7.54 7.50 10.05
N SER A 40 -8.09 6.48 9.37
CA SER A 40 -9.55 6.30 9.24
C SER A 40 -10.17 5.55 10.42
N LEU A 41 -9.35 5.00 11.34
CA LEU A 41 -9.80 4.22 12.49
C LEU A 41 -9.34 4.88 13.77
N ILE A 42 -10.29 5.25 14.63
CA ILE A 42 -9.97 5.78 15.95
C ILE A 42 -9.46 4.62 16.83
N GLY A 43 -8.41 4.88 17.61
CA GLY A 43 -7.85 3.93 18.58
C GLY A 43 -6.37 3.62 18.33
N GLY A 44 -5.92 2.50 18.90
CA GLY A 44 -4.53 2.04 18.78
C GLY A 44 -4.29 1.10 17.60
N PRO A 45 -3.04 0.63 17.43
CA PRO A 45 -2.67 -0.32 16.40
C PRO A 45 -3.47 -1.64 16.46
N ARG A 46 -3.68 -2.26 15.30
CA ARG A 46 -4.36 -3.56 15.15
C ARG A 46 -3.41 -4.57 14.52
N LYS A 47 -3.51 -5.83 14.95
CA LYS A 47 -2.73 -6.94 14.40
C LYS A 47 -3.18 -7.26 12.97
N CYS A 48 -2.23 -7.41 12.07
CA CYS A 48 -2.49 -7.79 10.69
C CYS A 48 -1.33 -8.61 10.10
N LYS A 49 -1.64 -9.30 8.99
CA LYS A 49 -0.67 -10.10 8.25
C LYS A 49 -0.21 -9.38 6.99
N ARG A 50 1.10 -9.29 6.80
CA ARG A 50 1.73 -8.60 5.68
C ARG A 50 2.80 -9.47 5.03
N TYR A 51 3.32 -9.03 3.90
CA TYR A 51 4.40 -9.69 3.16
C TYR A 51 5.60 -8.76 3.11
N LYS A 52 6.79 -9.24 3.52
CA LYS A 52 8.01 -8.42 3.57
C LYS A 52 8.47 -7.94 2.21
N LYS A 53 8.07 -8.63 1.14
CA LYS A 53 8.44 -8.31 -0.25
C LYS A 53 7.25 -8.44 -1.17
N ILE A 54 7.00 -7.39 -1.95
CA ILE A 54 5.92 -7.33 -2.93
C ILE A 54 6.43 -6.81 -4.27
N LYS A 55 5.88 -7.33 -5.37
CA LYS A 55 6.06 -6.76 -6.71
C LYS A 55 4.74 -6.10 -7.12
N ILE A 56 4.82 -4.82 -7.46
CA ILE A 56 3.67 -3.99 -7.83
C ILE A 56 3.75 -3.64 -9.32
N LYS A 57 2.62 -3.71 -10.01
CA LYS A 57 2.36 -3.04 -11.28
C LYS A 57 1.52 -1.79 -10.98
N TYR A 58 1.93 -0.63 -11.48
CA TYR A 58 1.18 0.61 -11.29
C TYR A 58 1.44 1.59 -12.43
N GLN A 59 0.67 2.66 -12.49
CA GLN A 59 0.85 3.78 -13.41
C GLN A 59 1.38 5.01 -12.68
N THR A 60 2.28 5.75 -13.33
CA THR A 60 2.73 7.08 -12.85
C THR A 60 1.68 8.16 -13.15
N GLU A 61 1.93 9.40 -12.72
CA GLU A 61 1.10 10.56 -13.07
C GLU A 61 1.00 10.82 -14.58
N LYS A 62 1.99 10.36 -15.34
CA LYS A 62 2.00 10.40 -16.82
C LYS A 62 1.35 9.15 -17.45
N PHE A 63 0.68 8.32 -16.65
CA PHE A 63 0.07 7.04 -17.04
C PHE A 63 1.04 5.98 -17.60
N GLU A 64 2.35 6.15 -17.37
CA GLU A 64 3.35 5.15 -17.74
C GLU A 64 3.28 3.93 -16.81
N ILE A 65 3.29 2.73 -17.38
CA ILE A 65 3.30 1.49 -16.59
C ILE A 65 4.69 1.27 -15.97
N ARG A 66 4.72 1.02 -14.66
CA ARG A 66 5.92 0.66 -13.90
C ARG A 66 5.71 -0.68 -13.20
N LEU A 67 6.80 -1.46 -13.16
CA LEU A 67 6.92 -2.68 -12.36
C LEU A 67 8.04 -2.47 -11.36
N LYS A 68 7.73 -2.51 -10.06
CA LYS A 68 8.73 -2.29 -9.02
C LYS A 68 8.55 -3.26 -7.87
N THR A 69 9.67 -3.68 -7.29
CA THR A 69 9.68 -4.48 -6.07
C THR A 69 9.90 -3.55 -4.89
N TYR A 70 9.06 -3.69 -3.86
CA TYR A 70 9.19 -3.00 -2.59
C TYR A 70 9.40 -4.02 -1.49
N THR A 71 10.15 -3.62 -0.45
CA THR A 71 10.46 -4.45 0.70
C THR A 71 10.27 -3.69 2.01
N GLY A 72 10.22 -4.41 3.13
CA GLY A 72 10.21 -3.84 4.47
C GLY A 72 8.98 -2.95 4.72
N PHE A 73 9.18 -1.83 5.42
CA PHE A 73 8.09 -0.95 5.83
C PHE A 73 7.36 -0.29 4.66
N THR A 74 8.05 0.08 3.59
CA THR A 74 7.40 0.61 2.38
C THR A 74 6.48 -0.43 1.74
N ALA A 75 6.88 -1.72 1.70
CA ALA A 75 5.99 -2.78 1.23
C ALA A 75 4.74 -2.91 2.12
N GLN A 76 4.90 -2.78 3.44
CA GLN A 76 3.80 -2.81 4.39
C GLN A 76 2.79 -1.67 4.14
N ILE A 77 3.28 -0.42 4.01
CA ILE A 77 2.43 0.74 3.70
C ILE A 77 1.66 0.53 2.39
N ILE A 78 2.33 0.10 1.32
CA ILE A 78 1.67 -0.10 0.03
C ILE A 78 0.56 -1.17 0.12
N GLN A 79 0.77 -2.24 0.88
CA GLN A 79 -0.26 -3.25 1.11
C GLN A 79 -1.47 -2.65 1.82
N HIS A 80 -1.25 -1.85 2.87
CA HIS A 80 -2.31 -1.14 3.59
C HIS A 80 -3.15 -0.23 2.68
N GLU A 81 -2.48 0.62 1.89
CA GLU A 81 -3.19 1.57 1.02
C GLU A 81 -3.93 0.86 -0.14
N ILE A 82 -3.40 -0.27 -0.63
CA ILE A 82 -4.09 -1.10 -1.62
C ILE A 82 -5.32 -1.79 -1.00
N ASP A 83 -5.25 -2.22 0.25
CA ASP A 83 -6.39 -2.80 0.96
C ASP A 83 -7.54 -1.78 1.07
N HIS A 84 -7.23 -0.51 1.37
CA HIS A 84 -8.22 0.57 1.32
C HIS A 84 -8.91 0.69 -0.05
N CYS A 85 -8.15 0.57 -1.14
CA CYS A 85 -8.73 0.58 -2.49
C CYS A 85 -9.65 -0.63 -2.77
N ASN A 86 -9.50 -1.71 -2.00
CA ASN A 86 -10.33 -2.91 -2.08
C ASN A 86 -11.45 -2.94 -1.05
N GLY A 87 -11.60 -1.89 -0.22
CA GLY A 87 -12.56 -1.86 0.89
C GLY A 87 -12.19 -2.77 2.06
N VAL A 88 -10.93 -3.18 2.17
CA VAL A 88 -10.40 -3.98 3.28
C VAL A 88 -9.75 -3.05 4.30
N LEU A 89 -10.05 -3.27 5.58
CA LEU A 89 -9.49 -2.52 6.71
C LEU A 89 -8.74 -3.49 7.63
N ILE A 90 -7.78 -2.94 8.38
CA ILE A 90 -7.07 -3.64 9.47
C ILE A 90 -7.94 -3.81 10.73
#